data_AF-A0A2E8JQQ1-F1
#
_entry.id   AF-A0A2E8JQQ1-F1
#
_cell.length_a   1.000
_cell.length_b   1.000
_cell.length_c   1.000
_cell.angle_alpha   90.00
_cell.angle_beta   90.00
_cell.angle_gamma   90.00
#
_symmetry.space_group_name_H-M   'P 1'
#
loop_
_entity.id
_entity.type
_entity.pdbx_description
1 polymer ?
#
loop_
_entity_poly.entity_id
_entity_poly.type
_entity_poly.pdbx_seq_one_letter_code
_entity_poly.pdbx_strand_id
1 'polypeptide(L)'
;MRVAIDAAGEVVSRHLPPVEQSLLLTVANNGRVKAIEKLDTPVDEYGVPDPYEYLGRLAVTLDDTYEPPKPTNVHHLIHPRADYARHGRDSVQYRYRESPSLMLEIPIQIHNYGHWVMLPPKMPPFEVMEQRVKEQEQVDRLFRIGRAVIAAPRWLDEMHGRGAQLYRTAETYVSRHEPTEAQFFDELDKMDDGVLGLMPNRQDLADMGLPAATRYLGVLAGANSLTLRREARASIRRYGL
;
A
#
# COMPACT_ATOMS: atom_id res chain seq x y z
N MET A 1 -0.31 -25.07 -7.28
CA MET A 1 -1.70 -25.42 -6.88
C MET A 1 -2.19 -26.59 -7.75
N ARG A 2 -3.16 -27.41 -7.33
CA ARG A 2 -3.87 -28.31 -8.26
C ARG A 2 -4.94 -27.47 -8.96
N VAL A 3 -5.05 -27.60 -10.27
CA VAL A 3 -5.96 -26.77 -11.06
C VAL A 3 -6.99 -27.66 -11.72
N ALA A 4 -8.23 -27.17 -11.86
CA ALA A 4 -9.25 -27.87 -12.61
C ALA A 4 -8.93 -27.71 -14.10
N ILE A 5 -8.96 -28.81 -14.84
CA ILE A 5 -8.95 -28.78 -16.29
C ILE A 5 -10.41 -28.69 -16.71
N ASP A 6 -10.78 -27.69 -17.50
CA ASP A 6 -12.16 -27.58 -17.99
C ASP A 6 -12.44 -28.58 -19.12
N ALA A 7 -13.67 -28.53 -19.66
CA ALA A 7 -14.10 -29.45 -20.71
C ALA A 7 -13.32 -29.30 -22.03
N ALA A 8 -12.60 -28.19 -22.23
CA ALA A 8 -11.77 -27.93 -23.40
C ALA A 8 -10.29 -28.34 -23.20
N GLY A 9 -9.91 -28.76 -21.99
CA GLY A 9 -8.52 -29.10 -21.67
C GLY A 9 -7.72 -27.93 -21.10
N GLU A 10 -8.37 -26.78 -20.82
CA GLU A 10 -7.70 -25.58 -20.32
C GLU A 10 -7.57 -25.60 -18.79
N VAL A 11 -6.45 -25.07 -18.32
CA VAL A 11 -6.08 -25.08 -16.89
C VAL A 11 -6.72 -23.89 -16.20
N VAL A 12 -7.96 -24.06 -15.75
CA VAL A 12 -8.75 -23.01 -15.11
C VAL A 12 -8.42 -22.92 -13.61
N SER A 13 -7.52 -22.00 -13.27
CA SER A 13 -7.21 -21.64 -11.89
C SER A 13 -8.10 -20.51 -11.42
N ARG A 14 -8.97 -20.77 -10.44
CA ARG A 14 -9.73 -19.69 -9.77
C ARG A 14 -8.84 -18.70 -9.00
N HIS A 15 -7.56 -19.04 -8.80
CA HIS A 15 -6.66 -18.33 -7.91
C HIS A 15 -5.41 -17.77 -8.59
N LEU A 16 -5.14 -18.12 -9.84
CA LEU A 16 -4.03 -17.60 -10.64
C LEU A 16 -4.58 -17.16 -12.00
N PRO A 17 -3.90 -16.26 -12.72
CA PRO A 17 -4.14 -16.04 -14.14
C PRO A 17 -4.11 -17.36 -14.92
N PRO A 18 -4.85 -17.47 -16.03
CA PRO A 18 -4.72 -18.61 -16.93
C PRO A 18 -3.28 -18.77 -17.43
N VAL A 19 -2.86 -20.00 -17.69
CA VAL A 19 -1.45 -20.30 -18.00
C VAL A 19 -1.06 -19.68 -19.34
N GLU A 20 -1.96 -19.76 -20.31
CA GLU A 20 -1.87 -19.20 -21.64
C GLU A 20 -1.80 -17.67 -21.65
N GLN A 21 -2.31 -17.01 -20.61
CA GLN A 21 -2.27 -15.56 -20.43
C GLN A 21 -1.10 -15.09 -19.54
N SER A 22 -0.12 -15.96 -19.28
CA SER A 22 1.04 -15.66 -18.45
C SER A 22 2.32 -16.20 -19.06
N LEU A 23 3.29 -15.31 -19.28
CA LEU A 23 4.63 -15.68 -19.76
C LEU A 23 5.42 -16.56 -18.77
N LEU A 24 5.07 -16.51 -17.48
CA LEU A 24 5.82 -17.16 -16.40
C LEU A 24 5.20 -18.45 -15.87
N LEU A 25 4.02 -18.86 -16.35
CA LEU A 25 3.36 -20.07 -15.86
C LEU A 25 3.44 -21.18 -16.89
N THR A 26 3.51 -22.41 -16.42
CA THR A 26 3.34 -23.59 -17.26
C THR A 26 2.65 -24.69 -16.48
N VAL A 27 2.06 -25.62 -17.20
CA VAL A 27 1.55 -26.88 -16.64
C VAL A 27 2.69 -27.90 -16.62
N ALA A 28 2.96 -28.48 -15.46
CA ALA A 28 3.91 -29.59 -15.34
C ALA A 28 3.26 -30.91 -15.77
N ASN A 29 4.06 -31.94 -16.06
CA ASN A 29 3.59 -33.26 -16.51
C ASN A 29 2.60 -33.94 -15.56
N ASN A 30 2.55 -33.52 -14.29
CA ASN A 30 1.60 -34.00 -13.29
C ASN A 30 0.31 -33.15 -13.18
N GLY A 31 0.05 -32.28 -14.17
CA GLY A 31 -1.11 -31.39 -14.23
C GLY A 31 -1.07 -30.22 -13.24
N ARG A 32 0.07 -29.95 -12.58
CA ARG A 32 0.20 -28.84 -11.64
C ARG A 32 0.78 -27.61 -12.32
N VAL A 33 0.22 -26.44 -12.03
CA VAL A 33 0.83 -25.18 -12.44
C VAL A 33 2.11 -24.93 -11.66
N LYS A 34 3.18 -24.63 -12.39
CA LYS A 34 4.49 -24.19 -11.87
C LYS A 34 4.88 -22.88 -12.54
N ALA A 35 5.70 -22.09 -11.85
CA ALA A 35 6.41 -20.98 -12.48
C ALA A 35 7.56 -21.54 -13.32
N ILE A 36 7.78 -20.99 -14.53
CA ILE A 36 8.89 -21.35 -15.42
C ILE A 36 10.19 -20.78 -14.85
N GLU A 37 10.12 -19.52 -14.42
CA GLU A 37 11.16 -18.81 -13.70
C GLU A 37 10.54 -17.99 -12.57
N LYS A 38 11.37 -17.51 -11.65
CA LYS A 38 10.95 -16.54 -10.65
C LYS A 38 11.76 -15.26 -10.79
N LEU A 39 11.09 -14.14 -10.67
CA LEU A 39 11.69 -12.82 -10.72
C LEU A 39 12.05 -12.38 -9.30
N ASP A 40 13.15 -11.65 -9.16
CA ASP A 40 13.45 -10.97 -7.90
C ASP A 40 12.44 -9.85 -7.65
N THR A 41 11.98 -9.73 -6.40
CA THR A 41 11.22 -8.56 -5.95
C THR A 41 12.09 -7.32 -6.10
N PRO A 42 11.64 -6.28 -6.83
CA PRO A 42 12.39 -5.04 -6.96
C PRO A 42 12.50 -4.37 -5.59
N VAL A 43 13.71 -3.95 -5.27
CA VAL A 43 14.06 -3.25 -4.04
C VAL A 43 14.92 -2.05 -4.36
N ASP A 44 14.84 -1.03 -3.53
CA ASP A 44 15.75 0.11 -3.57
C ASP A 44 17.16 -0.24 -3.05
N GLU A 45 18.02 0.76 -2.99
CA GLU A 45 19.39 0.66 -2.47
C GLU A 45 19.48 0.21 -1.00
N TYR A 46 18.40 0.33 -0.23
CA TYR A 46 18.30 -0.10 1.17
C TYR A 46 17.67 -1.48 1.33
N GLY A 47 17.25 -2.12 0.24
CA GLY A 47 16.55 -3.41 0.27
C GLY A 47 15.06 -3.28 0.61
N VAL A 48 14.49 -2.09 0.50
CA VAL A 48 13.05 -1.85 0.69
C VAL A 48 12.31 -2.10 -0.62
N PRO A 49 11.26 -2.94 -0.65
CA PRO A 49 10.51 -3.21 -1.86
C PRO A 49 9.88 -1.97 -2.49
N ASP A 50 9.98 -1.85 -3.82
CA ASP A 50 9.26 -0.84 -4.61
C ASP A 50 7.89 -1.40 -5.06
N PRO A 51 6.76 -0.87 -4.52
CA PRO A 51 5.43 -1.36 -4.89
C PRO A 51 5.06 -1.13 -6.36
N TYR A 52 5.53 -0.03 -6.95
CA TYR A 52 5.19 0.35 -8.33
C TYR A 52 5.97 -0.46 -9.33
N GLU A 53 7.27 -0.63 -9.11
CA GLU A 53 8.09 -1.50 -9.96
C GLU A 53 7.63 -2.95 -9.83
N TYR A 54 7.25 -3.41 -8.63
CA TYR A 54 6.68 -4.74 -8.42
C TYR A 54 5.45 -4.98 -9.30
N LEU A 55 4.51 -4.03 -9.31
CA LEU A 55 3.31 -4.10 -10.14
C LEU A 55 3.64 -4.03 -11.64
N GLY A 56 4.58 -3.17 -12.03
CA GLY A 56 5.05 -3.08 -13.41
C GLY A 56 5.61 -4.41 -13.91
N ARG A 57 6.46 -5.05 -13.10
CA ARG A 57 7.05 -6.37 -13.42
C ARG A 57 5.99 -7.46 -13.54
N LEU A 58 4.97 -7.48 -12.67
CA LEU A 58 3.86 -8.44 -12.80
C LEU A 58 2.98 -8.18 -14.03
N ALA A 59 2.78 -6.91 -14.40
CA ALA A 59 1.94 -6.55 -15.54
C ALA A 59 2.56 -7.01 -16.85
N VAL A 60 3.87 -6.79 -17.05
CA VAL A 60 4.55 -7.17 -18.30
C VAL A 60 4.69 -8.68 -18.51
N THR A 61 4.40 -9.49 -17.48
CA THR A 61 4.44 -10.95 -17.57
C THR A 61 3.07 -11.57 -17.87
N LEU A 62 2.03 -10.74 -17.98
CA LEU A 62 0.67 -11.15 -18.30
C LEU A 62 0.31 -10.67 -19.71
N ASP A 63 -0.50 -11.48 -20.39
CA ASP A 63 -1.02 -11.18 -21.71
C ASP A 63 -1.95 -9.98 -21.68
N ASP A 64 -1.85 -9.11 -22.70
CA ASP A 64 -2.56 -7.81 -22.83
C ASP A 64 -4.11 -7.93 -22.85
N THR A 65 -4.66 -9.14 -22.96
CA THR A 65 -6.10 -9.38 -22.86
C THR A 65 -6.56 -9.87 -21.49
N TYR A 66 -5.64 -10.07 -20.54
CA TYR A 66 -5.96 -10.59 -19.22
C TYR A 66 -6.69 -9.55 -18.37
N GLU A 67 -7.98 -9.79 -18.16
CA GLU A 67 -8.78 -9.01 -17.21
C GLU A 67 -8.77 -9.65 -15.81
N PRO A 68 -8.15 -9.00 -14.80
CA PRO A 68 -8.15 -9.54 -13.45
C PRO A 68 -9.56 -9.47 -12.83
N PRO A 69 -9.95 -10.46 -12.01
CA PRO A 69 -11.26 -10.49 -11.39
C PRO A 69 -11.43 -9.35 -10.37
N LYS A 70 -12.67 -8.88 -10.20
CA LYS A 70 -13.00 -7.72 -9.34
C LYS A 70 -12.58 -7.84 -7.87
N PRO A 71 -12.68 -9.01 -7.19
CA PRO A 71 -12.33 -9.11 -5.78
C PRO A 71 -10.84 -8.84 -5.52
N THR A 72 -10.56 -7.98 -4.54
CA THR A 72 -9.21 -7.60 -4.12
C THR A 72 -8.87 -8.14 -2.73
N ASN A 73 -7.59 -8.22 -2.42
CA ASN A 73 -7.07 -8.47 -1.08
C ASN A 73 -5.76 -7.70 -0.86
N VAL A 74 -5.37 -7.51 0.40
CA VAL A 74 -4.09 -6.93 0.79
C VAL A 74 -2.97 -7.94 0.56
N HIS A 75 -2.02 -7.57 -0.28
CA HIS A 75 -0.75 -8.25 -0.52
C HIS A 75 0.35 -7.51 0.23
N HIS A 76 1.08 -8.24 1.08
CA HIS A 76 2.32 -7.69 1.67
C HIS A 76 3.46 -8.00 0.71
N LEU A 77 4.19 -6.97 0.28
CA LEU A 77 5.41 -7.14 -0.53
C LEU A 77 6.47 -7.94 0.21
N ILE A 78 6.39 -7.93 1.53
CA ILE A 78 7.25 -8.67 2.44
C ILE A 78 6.55 -9.97 2.87
N HIS A 79 6.96 -11.07 2.23
CA HIS A 79 6.51 -12.44 2.52
C HIS A 79 7.72 -13.40 2.58
N PRO A 80 7.64 -14.56 3.24
CA PRO A 80 6.51 -15.05 4.04
C PRO A 80 6.41 -14.33 5.40
N ARG A 81 5.19 -14.27 5.94
CA ARG A 81 4.92 -13.70 7.28
C ARG A 81 5.77 -14.33 8.38
N ALA A 82 6.09 -15.62 8.26
CA ALA A 82 6.81 -16.38 9.28
C ALA A 82 8.18 -15.77 9.62
N ASP A 83 8.88 -15.22 8.63
CA ASP A 83 10.23 -14.66 8.81
C ASP A 83 10.25 -13.43 9.73
N TYR A 84 9.13 -12.71 9.78
CA TYR A 84 8.96 -11.48 10.56
C TYR A 84 8.15 -11.72 11.84
N ALA A 85 7.10 -12.55 11.77
CA ALA A 85 6.20 -12.82 12.90
C ALA A 85 6.85 -13.59 14.05
N ARG A 86 7.92 -14.36 13.79
CA ARG A 86 8.69 -15.05 14.83
C ARG A 86 9.33 -14.11 15.86
N HIS A 87 9.46 -12.82 15.54
CA HIS A 87 10.04 -11.81 16.43
C HIS A 87 9.02 -11.20 17.42
N GLY A 88 7.72 -11.52 17.30
CA GLY A 88 6.65 -10.97 18.13
C GLY A 88 6.01 -9.72 17.54
N ARG A 89 4.76 -9.42 17.93
CA ARG A 89 3.95 -8.35 17.30
C ARG A 89 4.48 -6.94 17.55
N ASP A 90 5.16 -6.72 18.66
CA ASP A 90 5.72 -5.42 19.03
C ASP A 90 7.15 -5.21 18.49
N SER A 91 7.71 -6.21 17.82
CA SER A 91 9.06 -6.12 17.23
C SER A 91 9.10 -5.19 16.02
N VAL A 92 10.23 -4.52 15.82
CA VAL A 92 10.49 -3.69 14.64
C VAL A 92 10.27 -4.46 13.35
N GLN A 93 10.70 -5.73 13.28
CA GLN A 93 10.54 -6.58 12.10
C GLN A 93 9.06 -6.79 11.75
N TYR A 94 8.22 -7.10 12.75
CA TYR A 94 6.78 -7.27 12.52
C TYR A 94 6.14 -5.96 12.09
N ARG A 95 6.44 -4.87 12.79
CA ARG A 95 5.90 -3.53 12.47
C ARG A 95 6.32 -3.04 11.08
N TYR A 96 7.56 -3.31 10.68
CA TYR A 96 8.08 -3.03 9.35
C TYR A 96 7.27 -3.78 8.27
N ARG A 97 7.07 -5.09 8.42
CA ARG A 97 6.22 -5.88 7.51
C ARG A 97 4.78 -5.36 7.45
N GLU A 98 4.26 -4.90 8.59
CA GLU A 98 2.90 -4.36 8.71
C GLU A 98 2.81 -2.86 8.33
N SER A 99 3.86 -2.26 7.78
CA SER A 99 3.82 -0.86 7.35
C SER A 99 2.94 -0.71 6.10
N PRO A 100 1.98 0.23 6.08
CA PRO A 100 1.09 0.42 4.93
C PRO A 100 1.81 0.70 3.61
N SER A 101 2.97 1.38 3.65
CA SER A 101 3.81 1.63 2.47
C SER A 101 4.38 0.36 1.81
N LEU A 102 4.29 -0.80 2.48
CA LEU A 102 4.77 -2.10 2.01
C LEU A 102 3.61 -3.06 1.68
N MET A 103 2.40 -2.52 1.56
CA MET A 103 1.19 -3.26 1.22
C MET A 103 0.55 -2.73 -0.05
N LEU A 104 -0.01 -3.67 -0.81
CA LEU A 104 -0.76 -3.40 -2.02
C LEU A 104 -2.13 -4.04 -1.92
N GLU A 105 -3.19 -3.32 -2.26
CA GLU A 105 -4.50 -3.94 -2.42
C GLU A 105 -4.76 -4.23 -3.90
N ILE A 106 -4.70 -5.51 -4.25
CA ILE A 106 -4.69 -5.99 -5.64
C ILE A 106 -5.67 -7.14 -5.84
N PRO A 107 -6.09 -7.41 -7.09
CA PRO A 107 -6.94 -8.56 -7.41
C PRO A 107 -6.37 -9.86 -6.84
N ILE A 108 -7.23 -10.73 -6.31
CA ILE A 108 -6.79 -11.96 -5.63
C ILE A 108 -5.91 -12.84 -6.54
N GLN A 109 -6.22 -12.91 -7.84
CA GLN A 109 -5.39 -13.66 -8.78
C GLN A 109 -3.99 -13.04 -8.92
N ILE A 110 -3.87 -11.71 -9.01
CA ILE A 110 -2.58 -11.01 -9.05
C ILE A 110 -1.81 -11.18 -7.74
N HIS A 111 -2.48 -11.13 -6.59
CA HIS A 111 -1.88 -11.40 -5.28
C HIS A 111 -1.20 -12.78 -5.25
N ASN A 112 -1.95 -13.82 -5.64
CA ASN A 112 -1.44 -15.18 -5.63
C ASN A 112 -0.38 -15.39 -6.71
N TYR A 113 -0.56 -14.76 -7.87
CA TYR A 113 0.40 -14.78 -8.95
C TYR A 113 1.74 -14.20 -8.51
N GLY A 114 1.73 -13.04 -7.85
CA GLY A 114 2.90 -12.42 -7.24
C GLY A 114 3.64 -13.37 -6.30
N HIS A 115 2.95 -14.01 -5.36
CA HIS A 115 3.56 -15.05 -4.51
C HIS A 115 4.10 -16.28 -5.28
N TRP A 116 3.55 -16.56 -6.47
CA TRP A 116 3.95 -17.68 -7.30
C TRP A 116 5.22 -17.39 -8.11
N VAL A 117 5.30 -16.20 -8.72
CA VAL A 117 6.33 -15.84 -9.70
C VAL A 117 7.40 -14.91 -9.15
N MET A 118 7.18 -14.26 -8.00
CA MET A 118 8.19 -13.40 -7.37
C MET A 118 8.91 -14.14 -6.24
N LEU A 119 10.23 -13.93 -6.15
CA LEU A 119 11.01 -14.28 -4.98
C LEU A 119 10.76 -13.26 -3.87
N PRO A 120 10.57 -13.71 -2.62
CA PRO A 120 10.65 -12.84 -1.44
C PRO A 120 11.83 -11.89 -1.49
N PRO A 121 11.65 -10.60 -1.16
CA PRO A 121 12.80 -9.72 -0.92
C PRO A 121 13.59 -10.25 0.29
N LYS A 122 14.91 -10.08 0.26
CA LYS A 122 15.75 -10.34 1.44
C LYS A 122 15.34 -9.38 2.56
N MET A 123 15.43 -9.86 3.80
CA MET A 123 15.21 -8.99 4.96
C MET A 123 16.32 -7.92 5.00
N PRO A 124 15.97 -6.62 5.03
CA PRO A 124 16.96 -5.56 5.13
C PRO A 124 17.60 -5.53 6.54
N PRO A 125 18.69 -4.78 6.73
CA PRO A 125 19.29 -4.55 8.04
C PRO A 125 18.29 -4.01 9.06
N PHE A 126 18.54 -4.27 10.35
CA PHE A 126 17.63 -3.86 11.43
C PHE A 126 17.40 -2.35 11.46
N GLU A 127 18.47 -1.58 11.25
CA GLU A 127 18.48 -0.12 11.26
C GLU A 127 17.59 0.45 10.14
N VAL A 128 17.57 -0.20 8.96
CA VAL A 128 16.68 0.17 7.86
C VAL A 128 15.21 -0.09 8.24
N MET A 129 14.92 -1.25 8.85
CA MET A 129 13.56 -1.56 9.30
C MET A 129 13.09 -0.59 10.38
N GLU A 130 13.95 -0.27 11.36
CA GLU A 130 13.64 0.67 12.44
C GLU A 130 13.38 2.08 11.89
N GLN A 131 14.25 2.58 11.02
CA GLN A 131 14.09 3.88 10.40
C GLN A 131 12.82 3.95 9.54
N ARG A 132 12.49 2.89 8.79
CA ARG A 132 11.24 2.87 7.98
C ARG A 132 10.01 2.89 8.87
N VAL A 133 10.01 2.14 9.98
CA VAL A 133 8.89 2.14 10.94
C VAL A 133 8.71 3.54 11.52
N LYS A 134 9.81 4.22 11.89
CA LYS A 134 9.80 5.60 12.38
C LYS A 134 9.24 6.58 11.34
N GLU A 135 9.68 6.50 10.08
CA GLU A 135 9.15 7.33 9.00
C GLU A 135 7.66 7.09 8.75
N GLN A 136 7.21 5.83 8.81
CA GLN A 136 5.80 5.50 8.69
C GLN A 136 4.97 6.10 9.84
N GLU A 137 5.46 6.02 11.08
CA GLU A 137 4.80 6.64 12.25
C GLU A 137 4.68 8.16 12.10
N GLN A 138 5.72 8.83 11.59
CA GLN A 138 5.74 10.26 11.32
C GLN A 138 4.68 10.64 10.27
N VAL A 139 4.67 9.92 9.14
CA VAL A 139 3.68 10.08 8.07
C VAL A 139 2.26 9.90 8.58
N ASP A 140 1.99 8.79 9.29
CA ASP A 140 0.66 8.47 9.82
C ASP A 140 0.18 9.54 10.82
N ARG A 141 1.10 10.05 11.64
CA ARG A 141 0.81 11.08 12.63
C ARG A 141 0.46 12.40 11.98
N LEU A 142 1.26 12.90 11.04
CA LEU A 142 0.95 14.14 10.31
C LEU A 142 -0.34 14.01 9.50
N PHE A 143 -0.53 12.88 8.81
CA PHE A 143 -1.76 12.63 8.06
C PHE A 143 -3.00 12.71 8.95
N ARG A 144 -2.96 12.08 10.13
CA ARG A 144 -4.07 12.12 11.08
C ARG A 144 -4.38 13.54 11.56
N ILE A 145 -3.34 14.30 11.90
CA ILE A 145 -3.49 15.71 12.31
C ILE A 145 -4.10 16.52 11.18
N GLY A 146 -3.49 16.51 9.99
CA GLY A 146 -3.95 17.31 8.86
C GLY A 146 -5.36 16.94 8.40
N ARG A 147 -5.70 15.64 8.41
CA ARG A 147 -7.06 15.17 8.11
C ARG A 147 -8.08 15.72 9.09
N ALA A 148 -7.76 15.75 10.38
CA ALA A 148 -8.64 16.27 11.42
C ALA A 148 -8.86 17.79 11.24
N VAL A 149 -7.79 18.55 11.02
CA VAL A 149 -7.86 20.00 10.74
C VAL A 149 -8.75 20.30 9.53
N ILE A 150 -8.58 19.55 8.43
CA ILE A 150 -9.35 19.75 7.19
C ILE A 150 -10.81 19.32 7.34
N ALA A 151 -11.09 18.27 8.12
CA ALA A 151 -12.45 17.76 8.30
C ALA A 151 -13.30 18.64 9.23
N ALA A 152 -12.68 19.32 10.20
CA ALA A 152 -13.38 20.08 11.22
C ALA A 152 -14.31 21.18 10.66
N PRO A 153 -13.89 22.06 9.72
CA PRO A 153 -14.78 23.07 9.14
C PRO A 153 -16.01 22.46 8.46
N ARG A 154 -15.82 21.40 7.68
CA ARG A 154 -16.92 20.71 7.00
C ARG A 154 -17.91 20.12 7.99
N TRP A 155 -17.43 19.52 9.08
CA TRP A 155 -18.30 18.98 10.11
C TRP A 155 -19.09 20.08 10.81
N LEU A 156 -18.46 21.24 11.09
CA LEU A 156 -19.15 22.39 11.66
C LEU A 156 -20.26 22.91 10.73
N ASP A 157 -20.01 23.02 9.42
CA ASP A 157 -21.02 23.41 8.45
C ASP A 157 -22.21 22.43 8.40
N GLU A 158 -21.92 21.12 8.43
CA GLU A 158 -22.95 20.08 8.49
C GLU A 158 -23.79 20.18 9.77
N MET A 159 -23.18 20.54 10.92
CA MET A 159 -23.90 20.74 12.18
C MET A 159 -24.68 22.06 12.21
N HIS A 160 -24.16 23.12 11.57
CA HIS A 160 -24.86 24.38 11.40
C HIS A 160 -26.18 24.18 10.66
N GLY A 161 -26.19 23.40 9.58
CA GLY A 161 -27.40 23.03 8.84
C GLY A 161 -28.41 22.18 9.62
N ARG A 162 -28.02 21.58 10.75
CA ARG A 162 -28.89 20.76 11.61
C ARG A 162 -29.46 21.52 12.81
N GLY A 163 -29.00 22.74 13.07
CA GLY A 163 -29.56 23.64 14.07
C GLY A 163 -28.53 24.20 15.06
N ALA A 164 -28.85 25.39 15.60
CA ALA A 164 -27.92 26.19 16.40
C ALA A 164 -27.37 25.50 17.66
N GLN A 165 -28.14 24.60 18.30
CA GLN A 165 -27.68 23.87 19.49
C GLN A 165 -26.63 22.80 19.15
N LEU A 166 -26.81 22.09 18.03
CA LEU A 166 -25.85 21.09 17.57
C LEU A 166 -24.56 21.77 17.11
N TYR A 167 -24.67 22.90 16.41
CA TYR A 167 -23.53 23.72 16.03
C TYR A 167 -22.68 24.16 17.22
N ARG A 168 -23.26 24.78 18.26
CA ARG A 168 -22.51 25.20 19.46
C ARG A 168 -21.81 24.05 20.19
N THR A 169 -22.45 22.89 20.22
CA THR A 169 -21.85 21.67 20.80
C THR A 169 -20.64 21.24 20.00
N ALA A 170 -20.76 21.19 18.67
CA ALA A 170 -19.67 20.82 17.76
C ALA A 170 -18.52 21.84 17.80
N GLU A 171 -18.82 23.14 17.81
CA GLU A 171 -17.83 24.22 17.94
C GLU A 171 -17.03 24.10 19.25
N THR A 172 -17.72 23.82 20.36
CA THR A 172 -17.06 23.57 21.66
C THR A 172 -16.19 22.31 21.62
N TYR A 173 -16.62 21.27 20.90
CA TYR A 173 -15.82 20.06 20.74
C TYR A 173 -14.56 20.33 19.92
N VAL A 174 -14.69 20.93 18.73
CA VAL A 174 -13.59 21.26 17.83
C VAL A 174 -12.56 22.13 18.54
N SER A 175 -12.98 23.22 19.16
CA SER A 175 -12.08 24.14 19.86
C SER A 175 -11.29 23.52 21.02
N ARG A 176 -11.77 22.41 21.59
CA ARG A 176 -11.13 21.74 22.74
C ARG A 176 -10.32 20.51 22.38
N HIS A 177 -10.67 19.82 21.29
CA HIS A 177 -10.16 18.47 21.02
C HIS A 177 -9.55 18.30 19.63
N GLU A 178 -9.95 19.13 18.66
CA GLU A 178 -9.42 18.99 17.31
C GLU A 178 -8.12 19.78 17.17
N PRO A 179 -7.14 19.23 16.44
CA PRO A 179 -5.91 19.94 16.19
C PRO A 179 -6.14 21.17 15.30
N THR A 180 -5.22 22.13 15.38
CA THR A 180 -5.19 23.32 14.54
C THR A 180 -4.16 23.19 13.42
N GLU A 181 -4.25 24.07 12.42
CA GLU A 181 -3.24 24.17 11.37
C GLU A 181 -1.85 24.51 11.93
N ALA A 182 -1.79 25.40 12.94
CA ALA A 182 -0.53 25.68 13.63
C ALA A 182 0.06 24.42 14.28
N GLN A 183 -0.76 23.58 14.92
CA GLN A 183 -0.29 22.32 15.47
C GLN A 183 0.18 21.33 14.39
N PHE A 184 -0.36 21.37 13.16
CA PHE A 184 0.19 20.56 12.08
C PHE A 184 1.64 20.97 11.75
N PHE A 185 1.90 22.26 11.58
CA PHE A 185 3.24 22.77 11.24
C PHE A 185 4.22 22.67 12.42
N ASP A 186 3.76 22.90 13.65
CA ASP A 186 4.58 22.66 14.85
C ASP A 186 5.01 21.19 14.95
N GLU A 187 4.13 20.26 14.56
CA GLU A 187 4.47 18.84 14.54
C GLU A 187 5.34 18.46 13.34
N LEU A 188 5.19 19.12 12.19
CA LEU A 188 6.08 18.97 11.05
C LEU A 188 7.52 19.39 11.41
N ASP A 189 7.69 20.52 12.08
CA ASP A 189 9.00 21.05 12.48
C ASP A 189 9.76 20.14 13.45
N LYS A 190 9.05 19.32 14.24
CA LYS A 190 9.63 18.35 15.18
C LYS A 190 10.05 17.04 14.51
N MET A 191 9.66 16.79 13.26
CA MET A 191 10.01 15.55 12.58
C MET A 191 11.41 15.59 12.01
N ASP A 192 11.99 14.41 11.86
CA ASP A 192 13.21 14.24 11.09
C ASP A 192 12.83 14.15 9.61
N ASP A 193 13.70 14.66 8.73
CA ASP A 193 13.55 14.43 7.30
C ASP A 193 13.77 12.93 7.00
N GLY A 194 13.04 12.40 6.01
CA GLY A 194 13.16 10.99 5.65
C GLY A 194 14.55 10.65 5.10
N VAL A 195 15.10 9.55 5.59
CA VAL A 195 16.37 8.98 5.15
C VAL A 195 16.13 7.92 4.09
N LEU A 196 15.03 7.17 4.21
CA LEU A 196 14.68 6.07 3.30
C LEU A 196 13.64 6.48 2.25
N GLY A 197 13.40 7.78 2.09
CA GLY A 197 12.50 8.35 1.09
C GLY A 197 11.00 8.09 1.32
N LEU A 198 10.58 7.56 2.48
CA LEU A 198 9.16 7.46 2.82
C LEU A 198 8.64 8.77 3.40
N MET A 199 9.32 9.31 4.41
CA MET A 199 8.98 10.62 4.95
C MET A 199 9.51 11.72 4.01
N PRO A 200 8.65 12.58 3.45
CA PRO A 200 9.11 13.66 2.57
C PRO A 200 9.95 14.70 3.33
N ASN A 201 10.67 15.53 2.57
CA ASN A 201 11.33 16.69 3.16
C ASN A 201 10.29 17.63 3.79
N ARG A 202 10.58 18.15 4.99
CA ARG A 202 9.64 19.01 5.71
C ARG A 202 9.35 20.33 5.02
N GLN A 203 10.35 20.93 4.35
CA GLN A 203 10.15 22.17 3.60
C GLN A 203 9.21 21.95 2.42
N ASP A 204 9.35 20.84 1.70
CA ASP A 204 8.44 20.51 0.60
C ASP A 204 6.99 20.36 1.10
N LEU A 205 6.80 19.71 2.26
CA LEU A 205 5.47 19.60 2.89
C LEU A 205 4.92 20.96 3.35
N ALA A 206 5.78 21.84 3.86
CA ALA A 206 5.40 23.19 4.24
C ALA A 206 4.95 24.01 3.03
N ASP A 207 5.71 23.95 1.93
CA ASP A 207 5.47 24.72 0.71
C ASP A 207 4.18 24.27 -0.02
N MET A 208 3.78 23.01 0.11
CA MET A 208 2.51 22.51 -0.41
C MET A 208 1.27 23.14 0.25
N GLY A 209 1.40 23.60 1.50
CA GLY A 209 0.28 23.98 2.35
C GLY A 209 -0.55 22.79 2.84
N LEU A 210 -1.29 23.00 3.93
CA LEU A 210 -1.95 21.94 4.70
C LEU A 210 -2.82 20.97 3.85
N PRO A 211 -3.70 21.43 2.93
CA PRO A 211 -4.55 20.52 2.18
C PRO A 211 -3.80 19.60 1.22
N ALA A 212 -2.77 20.12 0.55
CA ALA A 212 -1.99 19.33 -0.39
C ALA A 212 -1.01 18.39 0.34
N ALA A 213 -0.33 18.89 1.38
CA ALA A 213 0.52 18.08 2.24
C ALA A 213 -0.25 16.90 2.86
N THR A 214 -1.46 17.15 3.40
CA THR A 214 -2.29 16.08 3.98
C THR A 214 -2.69 15.04 2.94
N ARG A 215 -3.05 15.44 1.71
CA ARG A 215 -3.38 14.49 0.64
C ARG A 215 -2.18 13.63 0.27
N TYR A 216 -1.00 14.24 0.16
CA TYR A 216 0.23 13.54 -0.18
C TYR A 216 0.62 12.53 0.92
N LEU A 217 0.63 12.97 2.18
CA LEU A 217 0.84 12.09 3.34
C LEU A 217 -0.20 10.96 3.40
N GLY A 218 -1.45 11.20 3.01
CA GLY A 218 -2.48 10.16 2.95
C GLY A 218 -2.21 9.06 1.91
N VAL A 219 -1.46 9.35 0.85
CA VAL A 219 -0.97 8.33 -0.09
C VAL A 219 0.09 7.48 0.61
N LEU A 220 1.06 8.10 1.27
CA LEU A 220 2.19 7.44 1.94
C LEU A 220 1.77 6.66 3.20
N ALA A 221 0.77 7.15 3.94
CA ALA A 221 0.16 6.49 5.10
C ALA A 221 -0.62 5.22 4.71
N GLY A 222 -0.76 4.92 3.41
CA GLY A 222 -1.66 3.90 2.91
C GLY A 222 -3.14 4.16 3.25
N ALA A 223 -3.48 5.36 3.75
CA ALA A 223 -4.85 5.79 3.99
C ALA A 223 -5.67 5.84 2.69
N ASN A 224 -4.97 5.91 1.56
CA ASN A 224 -5.49 5.59 0.25
C ASN A 224 -4.93 4.26 -0.27
N SER A 225 -5.20 3.15 0.42
CA SER A 225 -5.22 1.83 -0.25
C SER A 225 -6.05 1.91 -1.53
N LEU A 226 -7.03 2.82 -1.61
CA LEU A 226 -7.75 3.26 -2.80
C LEU A 226 -6.93 3.96 -3.91
N THR A 227 -5.89 4.74 -3.60
CA THR A 227 -4.98 5.35 -4.59
C THR A 227 -4.00 4.30 -5.10
N LEU A 228 -3.42 3.47 -4.24
CA LEU A 228 -2.68 2.28 -4.68
C LEU A 228 -3.60 1.32 -5.46
N ARG A 229 -4.90 1.18 -5.11
CA ARG A 229 -5.90 0.45 -5.92
C ARG A 229 -6.09 1.10 -7.29
N ARG A 230 -6.20 2.43 -7.37
CA ARG A 230 -6.40 3.17 -8.63
C ARG A 230 -5.16 3.10 -9.50
N GLU A 231 -3.98 3.27 -8.91
CA GLU A 231 -2.70 3.22 -9.61
C GLU A 231 -2.31 1.81 -9.98
N ALA A 232 -2.57 0.79 -9.16
CA ALA A 232 -2.42 -0.61 -9.56
C ALA A 232 -3.36 -0.95 -10.73
N ARG A 233 -4.64 -0.55 -10.66
CA ARG A 233 -5.58 -0.69 -11.79
C ARG A 233 -5.14 0.10 -13.01
N ALA A 234 -4.64 1.32 -12.82
CA ALA A 234 -4.19 2.18 -13.90
C ALA A 234 -2.90 1.66 -14.52
N SER A 235 -1.94 1.15 -13.76
CA SER A 235 -0.72 0.53 -14.27
C SER A 235 -1.05 -0.72 -15.07
N ILE A 236 -1.90 -1.61 -14.54
CA ILE A 236 -2.42 -2.76 -15.29
C ILE A 236 -3.02 -2.27 -16.62
N ARG A 237 -3.93 -1.29 -16.60
CA ARG A 237 -4.56 -0.73 -17.82
C ARG A 237 -3.62 0.04 -18.76
N ARG A 238 -2.64 0.76 -18.22
CA ARG A 238 -1.74 1.67 -18.96
C ARG A 238 -0.69 0.91 -19.75
N TYR A 239 -0.37 -0.31 -19.32
CA TYR A 239 0.43 -1.25 -20.10
C TYR A 239 -0.40 -2.05 -21.12
N GLY A 240 -1.67 -1.70 -21.32
CA GLY A 240 -2.51 -2.27 -22.37
C GLY A 240 -3.26 -3.54 -22.00
N LEU A 241 -3.55 -3.76 -20.71
CA LEU A 241 -4.38 -4.86 -20.17
C LEU A 241 -5.84 -4.41 -19.88
#